data_AF-N9QAU7-F1
#
_entry.id   AF-N9QAU7-F1
#
_cell.length_a   1.000
_cell.length_b   1.000
_cell.length_c   1.000
_cell.angle_alpha   90.00
_cell.angle_beta   90.00
_cell.angle_gamma   90.00
#
_symmetry.space_group_name_H-M   'P 1'
#
loop_
_entity.id
_entity.type
_entity.pdbx_description
1 polymer ?
#
loop_
_entity_poly.entity_id
_entity_poly.type
_entity_poly.pdbx_seq_one_letter_code
_entity_poly.pdbx_strand_id
1 'polypeptide(L)'
;MLFDLKTMIQPFTALSPQQKKLDHLIDKIEQQKQELHQWQQAEEDLQQYTHKTFMPVYHELHGVLFKQLEQLWKHLQETTFSKAELVVLDEKIQYLANYLKDSQAMSVQQAHKVNEIFAYYQQRAEHAQFRKSQKKVNELETFFKSENPSDLADAEVFEEWESDHFQQAREQARLKRQQEKQEQAAAMAEQSLKTVYLKIAAIIHPDREVNDVKKIKKTELLQRANEAYAEQDLRGGSGNLNNTYK
;
A
#
# COMPACT_ATOMS: atom_id res chain seq x y z
N MET A 1 -15.40 -26.34 35.53
CA MET A 1 -15.92 -27.12 36.67
C MET A 1 -15.66 -26.32 37.94
N LEU A 2 -16.70 -25.76 38.55
CA LEU A 2 -16.62 -25.04 39.82
C LEU A 2 -16.46 -26.09 40.94
N PHE A 3 -15.33 -26.04 41.64
CA PHE A 3 -15.10 -26.87 42.80
C PHE A 3 -15.81 -26.24 44.00
N ASP A 4 -16.94 -26.83 44.42
CA ASP A 4 -17.64 -26.46 45.64
C ASP A 4 -16.82 -26.89 46.86
N LEU A 5 -16.11 -25.94 47.47
CA LEU A 5 -15.34 -26.17 48.71
C LEU A 5 -16.24 -26.66 49.86
N LYS A 6 -17.53 -26.34 49.79
CA LYS A 6 -18.57 -26.76 50.72
C LYS A 6 -18.79 -28.28 50.77
N THR A 7 -18.41 -29.01 49.72
CA THR A 7 -18.57 -30.48 49.67
C THR A 7 -17.49 -31.25 50.44
N MET A 8 -16.43 -30.58 50.91
CA MET A 8 -15.32 -31.25 51.61
C MET A 8 -15.46 -31.26 53.15
N ILE A 9 -16.49 -30.61 53.71
CA ILE A 9 -16.68 -30.51 55.17
C ILE A 9 -17.80 -31.47 55.61
N GLN A 10 -17.42 -32.65 56.11
CA GLN A 10 -18.34 -33.59 56.75
C GLN A 10 -19.04 -32.99 57.99
N PRO A 11 -20.23 -33.48 58.39
CA PRO A 11 -21.08 -32.84 59.38
C PRO A 11 -20.55 -33.11 60.80
N PHE A 12 -19.72 -32.22 61.33
CA PHE A 12 -19.29 -32.29 62.73
C PHE A 12 -19.89 -31.15 63.57
N THR A 13 -20.84 -31.53 64.43
CA THR A 13 -21.18 -30.98 65.76
C THR A 13 -20.92 -29.50 66.02
N ALA A 14 -22.00 -28.74 66.26
CA ALA A 14 -22.07 -27.41 66.88
C ALA A 14 -20.86 -26.48 66.58
N LEU A 15 -20.94 -25.80 65.43
CA LEU A 15 -19.90 -24.90 64.90
C LEU A 15 -19.29 -23.97 65.96
N SER A 16 -18.00 -24.19 66.23
CA SER A 16 -17.16 -23.28 67.02
C SER A 16 -17.19 -21.87 66.41
N PRO A 17 -17.09 -20.78 67.22
CA PRO A 17 -17.05 -19.42 66.70
C PRO A 17 -15.94 -19.17 65.66
N GLN A 18 -14.86 -19.97 65.67
CA GLN A 18 -13.82 -19.92 64.64
C GLN A 18 -14.25 -20.59 63.32
N GLN A 19 -15.01 -21.69 63.38
CA GLN A 19 -15.55 -22.37 62.20
C GLN A 19 -16.58 -21.50 61.48
N LYS A 20 -17.46 -20.80 62.22
CA LYS A 20 -18.40 -19.84 61.60
C LYS A 20 -17.71 -18.69 60.87
N LYS A 21 -16.56 -18.21 61.39
CA LYS A 21 -15.76 -17.19 60.71
C LYS A 21 -15.10 -17.74 59.44
N LEU A 22 -14.63 -18.98 59.48
CA LEU A 22 -14.10 -19.66 58.30
C LEU A 22 -15.18 -19.85 57.24
N ASP A 23 -16.36 -20.35 57.62
CA ASP A 23 -17.50 -20.56 56.72
C ASP A 23 -17.92 -19.24 56.06
N HIS A 24 -18.02 -18.14 56.82
CA HIS A 24 -18.32 -16.83 56.26
C HIS A 24 -17.24 -16.34 55.27
N LEU A 25 -15.96 -16.62 55.52
CA LEU A 25 -14.89 -16.28 54.57
C LEU A 25 -14.96 -17.13 53.31
N ILE A 26 -15.33 -18.41 53.42
CA ILE A 26 -15.56 -19.31 52.29
C ILE A 26 -16.74 -18.78 51.45
N ASP A 27 -17.87 -18.48 52.08
CA ASP A 27 -19.05 -17.92 51.38
C ASP A 27 -18.70 -16.59 50.68
N LYS A 28 -17.90 -15.72 51.31
CA LYS A 28 -17.43 -14.47 50.70
C LYS A 28 -16.51 -14.72 49.49
N ILE A 29 -15.62 -15.70 49.57
CA ILE A 29 -14.75 -16.09 48.45
C ILE A 29 -15.59 -16.68 47.31
N GLU A 30 -16.60 -17.49 47.60
CA GLU A 30 -17.51 -18.04 46.59
C GLU A 30 -18.29 -16.91 45.89
N GLN A 31 -18.83 -15.94 46.64
CA GLN A 31 -19.47 -14.75 46.07
C GLN A 31 -18.51 -13.95 45.17
N GLN A 32 -17.29 -13.66 45.64
CA GLN A 32 -16.30 -12.93 44.85
C GLN A 32 -15.88 -13.67 43.58
N LYS A 33 -15.80 -15.00 43.62
CA LYS A 33 -15.55 -15.82 42.43
C LYS A 33 -16.69 -15.74 41.41
N GLN A 34 -17.94 -15.74 41.89
CA GLN A 34 -19.11 -15.57 41.03
C GLN A 34 -19.14 -14.19 40.38
N GLU A 35 -18.88 -13.12 41.15
CA GLU A 35 -18.76 -11.76 40.61
C GLU A 35 -17.66 -11.67 39.56
N LEU A 36 -16.46 -12.20 39.84
CA LEU A 36 -15.35 -12.20 38.90
C LEU A 36 -15.71 -12.93 37.60
N HIS A 37 -16.40 -14.06 37.68
CA HIS A 37 -16.88 -14.77 36.50
C HIS A 37 -17.90 -13.94 35.70
N GLN A 38 -18.83 -13.25 36.36
CA GLN A 38 -19.77 -12.36 35.68
C GLN A 38 -19.06 -11.22 34.97
N TRP A 39 -18.03 -10.63 35.58
CA TRP A 39 -17.21 -9.60 34.94
C TRP A 39 -16.45 -10.13 33.72
N GLN A 40 -15.88 -11.33 33.79
CA GLN A 40 -15.24 -11.98 32.65
C GLN A 40 -16.22 -12.22 31.49
N GLN A 41 -17.43 -12.70 31.80
CA GLN A 41 -18.47 -12.89 30.79
C GLN A 41 -18.91 -11.56 30.16
N ALA A 42 -19.10 -10.51 30.98
CA ALA A 42 -19.46 -9.19 30.47
C ALA A 42 -18.35 -8.59 29.59
N GLU A 43 -17.08 -8.84 29.91
CA GLU A 43 -15.95 -8.45 29.06
C GLU A 43 -15.99 -9.17 27.72
N GLU A 44 -16.17 -10.50 27.71
CA GLU A 44 -16.29 -11.29 26.49
C GLU A 44 -17.46 -10.83 25.62
N ASP A 45 -18.63 -10.58 26.22
CA ASP A 45 -19.82 -10.08 25.53
C ASP A 45 -19.56 -8.71 24.89
N LEU A 46 -18.89 -7.81 25.60
CA LEU A 46 -18.52 -6.49 25.09
C LEU A 46 -17.52 -6.59 23.94
N GLN A 47 -16.50 -7.43 24.08
CA GLN A 47 -15.53 -7.69 23.01
C GLN A 47 -16.25 -8.23 21.77
N GLN A 48 -17.12 -9.22 21.91
CA GLN A 48 -17.89 -9.78 20.79
C GLN A 48 -18.80 -8.73 20.15
N TYR A 49 -19.51 -7.94 20.95
CA TYR A 49 -20.38 -6.88 20.45
C TYR A 49 -19.60 -5.82 19.67
N THR A 50 -18.43 -5.42 20.19
CA THR A 50 -17.52 -4.46 19.55
C THR A 50 -17.00 -5.01 18.23
N HIS A 51 -16.54 -6.26 18.20
CA HIS A 51 -16.08 -6.91 16.97
C HIS A 51 -17.20 -7.08 15.93
N LYS A 52 -18.44 -7.32 16.36
CA LYS A 52 -19.58 -7.48 15.46
C LYS A 52 -20.11 -6.15 14.92
N THR A 53 -20.14 -5.11 15.75
CA THR A 53 -20.85 -3.86 15.44
C THR A 53 -19.91 -2.73 15.07
N PHE A 54 -18.85 -2.54 15.84
CA PHE A 54 -17.96 -1.39 15.70
C PHE A 54 -16.82 -1.64 14.70
N MET A 55 -16.17 -2.81 14.77
CA MET A 55 -15.04 -3.13 13.91
C MET A 55 -15.34 -3.04 12.40
N PRO A 56 -16.50 -3.52 11.89
CA PRO A 56 -16.81 -3.39 10.46
C PRO A 56 -16.88 -1.93 10.01
N VAL A 57 -17.56 -1.07 10.79
CA VAL A 57 -17.68 0.36 10.51
C VAL A 57 -16.32 1.05 10.59
N TYR A 58 -15.49 0.67 11.56
CA TYR A 58 -14.13 1.15 11.71
C TYR A 58 -13.28 0.81 10.47
N HIS A 59 -13.35 -0.43 9.99
CA HIS A 59 -12.67 -0.87 8.76
C HIS A 59 -13.19 -0.14 7.52
N GLU A 60 -14.51 0.03 7.37
CA GLU A 60 -15.12 0.75 6.26
C GLU A 60 -14.65 2.21 6.21
N LEU A 61 -14.66 2.91 7.34
CA LEU A 61 -14.17 4.28 7.45
C LEU A 61 -12.71 4.39 7.01
N HIS A 62 -11.84 3.51 7.52
CA HIS A 62 -10.43 3.51 7.14
C HIS A 62 -10.21 3.17 5.67
N GLY A 63 -11.05 2.28 5.12
CA GLY A 63 -11.07 2.01 3.68
C GLY A 63 -11.43 3.24 2.85
N VAL A 64 -12.42 4.03 3.28
CA VAL A 64 -12.80 5.28 2.60
C VAL A 64 -11.70 6.34 2.72
N LEU A 65 -11.14 6.53 3.91
CA LEU A 65 -10.04 7.47 4.14
C LEU A 65 -8.80 7.12 3.31
N PHE A 66 -8.47 5.83 3.19
CA PHE A 66 -7.40 5.36 2.32
C PHE A 66 -7.70 5.66 0.85
N LYS A 67 -8.91 5.38 0.37
CA LYS A 67 -9.30 5.71 -1.01
C LYS A 67 -9.17 7.20 -1.29
N GLN A 68 -9.57 8.04 -0.34
CA GLN A 68 -9.40 9.49 -0.45
C GLN A 68 -7.93 9.88 -0.55
N LEU A 69 -7.08 9.35 0.34
CA LEU A 69 -5.63 9.58 0.30
C LEU A 69 -5.05 9.17 -1.06
N GLU A 70 -5.40 7.98 -1.53
CA GLU A 70 -4.88 7.43 -2.78
C GLU A 70 -5.30 8.27 -4.00
N GLN A 71 -6.55 8.72 -4.04
CA GLN A 71 -7.05 9.59 -5.10
C GLN A 71 -6.35 10.94 -5.09
N LEU A 72 -6.23 11.58 -3.93
CA LEU A 72 -5.52 12.86 -3.81
C LEU A 72 -4.05 12.71 -4.25
N TRP A 73 -3.40 11.62 -3.84
CA TRP A 73 -2.02 11.33 -4.24
C TRP A 73 -1.85 11.07 -5.74
N LYS A 74 -2.81 10.38 -6.38
CA LYS A 74 -2.82 10.16 -7.84
C LYS A 74 -3.04 11.47 -8.59
N HIS A 75 -4.04 12.25 -8.21
CA HIS A 75 -4.34 13.53 -8.85
C HIS A 75 -3.19 14.53 -8.71
N LEU A 76 -2.52 14.55 -7.55
CA LEU A 76 -1.31 15.34 -7.31
C LEU A 76 -0.19 15.03 -8.32
N GLN A 77 -0.22 13.92 -9.05
CA GLN A 77 0.79 13.52 -10.04
C GLN A 77 0.34 13.71 -11.49
N GLU A 78 -0.96 13.65 -11.75
CA GLU A 78 -1.53 13.70 -13.10
C GLU A 78 -1.93 15.11 -13.53
N THR A 79 -2.29 15.96 -12.57
CA THR A 79 -2.84 17.29 -12.84
C THR A 79 -1.85 18.40 -12.50
N THR A 80 -1.90 19.51 -13.25
CA THR A 80 -1.20 20.75 -12.92
C THR A 80 -2.08 21.60 -12.02
N PHE A 81 -1.62 21.90 -10.82
CA PHE A 81 -2.33 22.73 -9.86
C PHE A 81 -1.61 24.06 -9.66
N SER A 82 -2.33 25.08 -9.24
CA SER A 82 -1.72 26.34 -8.79
C SER A 82 -0.95 26.13 -7.48
N LYS A 83 -0.01 27.04 -7.18
CA LYS A 83 0.76 27.02 -5.92
C LYS A 83 -0.15 26.97 -4.68
N ALA A 84 -1.26 27.71 -4.68
CA ALA A 84 -2.21 27.74 -3.55
C ALA A 84 -2.98 26.43 -3.39
N GLU A 85 -3.44 25.82 -4.48
CA GLU A 85 -4.14 24.54 -4.45
C GLU A 85 -3.22 23.39 -4.01
N LEU A 86 -1.95 23.41 -4.43
CA LEU A 86 -0.95 22.43 -4.01
C LEU A 86 -0.75 22.41 -2.49
N VAL A 87 -0.67 23.59 -1.86
CA VAL A 87 -0.53 23.69 -0.40
C VAL A 87 -1.70 23.02 0.31
N VAL A 88 -2.94 23.30 -0.10
CA VAL A 88 -4.15 22.72 0.49
C VAL A 88 -4.18 21.19 0.30
N LEU A 89 -3.81 20.71 -0.89
CA LEU A 89 -3.73 19.27 -1.19
C LEU A 89 -2.66 18.59 -0.35
N ASP A 90 -1.47 19.17 -0.27
CA ASP A 90 -0.35 18.65 0.50
C ASP A 90 -0.69 18.52 1.99
N GLU A 91 -1.29 19.56 2.58
CA GLU A 91 -1.75 19.55 3.98
C GLU A 91 -2.76 18.42 4.23
N LYS A 92 -3.72 18.25 3.31
CA LYS A 92 -4.75 17.21 3.44
C LYS A 92 -4.15 15.81 3.29
N ILE A 93 -3.24 15.60 2.35
CA ILE A 93 -2.56 14.32 2.13
C ILE A 93 -1.69 13.99 3.34
N GLN A 94 -0.93 14.94 3.85
CA GLN A 94 -0.10 14.74 5.04
C GLN A 94 -0.94 14.40 6.27
N TYR A 95 -2.06 15.09 6.48
CA TYR A 95 -3.00 14.77 7.55
C TYR A 95 -3.52 13.33 7.45
N LEU A 96 -3.99 12.93 6.27
CA LEU A 96 -4.52 11.59 6.05
C LEU A 96 -3.44 10.51 6.20
N ALA A 97 -2.23 10.76 5.69
CA ALA A 97 -1.10 9.83 5.84
C ALA A 97 -0.71 9.64 7.31
N ASN A 98 -0.64 10.73 8.09
CA ASN A 98 -0.39 10.67 9.53
C ASN A 98 -1.49 9.91 10.27
N TYR A 99 -2.76 10.21 9.96
CA TYR A 99 -3.91 9.59 10.61
C TYR A 99 -3.99 8.08 10.34
N LEU A 100 -3.65 7.64 9.13
CA LEU A 100 -3.77 6.24 8.72
C LEU A 100 -2.55 5.38 9.06
N LYS A 101 -1.39 5.99 9.33
CA LYS A 101 -0.12 5.27 9.54
C LYS A 101 -0.19 4.19 10.63
N ASP A 102 -0.82 4.52 11.75
CA ASP A 102 -0.87 3.65 12.93
C ASP A 102 -2.12 2.77 12.97
N SER A 103 -2.96 2.84 11.93
CA SER A 103 -4.20 2.07 11.88
C SER A 103 -3.94 0.60 11.55
N GLN A 104 -4.48 -0.29 12.39
CA GLN A 104 -4.53 -1.73 12.12
C GLN A 104 -5.73 -2.12 11.23
N ALA A 105 -6.52 -1.14 10.78
CA ALA A 105 -7.77 -1.37 10.05
C ALA A 105 -7.58 -1.70 8.55
N MET A 106 -6.34 -1.76 8.08
CA MET A 106 -6.01 -1.70 6.65
C MET A 106 -5.30 -2.97 6.19
N SER A 107 -5.39 -3.28 4.89
CA SER A 107 -4.61 -4.38 4.33
C SER A 107 -3.12 -4.04 4.31
N VAL A 108 -2.26 -5.07 4.29
CA VAL A 108 -0.79 -4.89 4.23
C VAL A 108 -0.37 -4.00 3.05
N GLN A 109 -1.04 -4.15 1.90
CA GLN A 109 -0.76 -3.33 0.71
C GLN A 109 -1.14 -1.86 0.93
N GLN A 110 -2.29 -1.60 1.56
CA GLN A 110 -2.72 -0.24 1.85
C GLN A 110 -1.81 0.42 2.87
N ALA A 111 -1.43 -0.30 3.94
CA ALA A 111 -0.49 0.18 4.96
C ALA A 111 0.89 0.50 4.36
N HIS A 112 1.39 -0.34 3.45
CA HIS A 112 2.63 -0.04 2.72
C HIS A 112 2.52 1.26 1.92
N LYS A 113 1.39 1.47 1.23
CA LYS A 113 1.18 2.69 0.45
C LYS A 113 1.07 3.94 1.32
N VAL A 114 0.38 3.86 2.46
CA VAL A 114 0.32 4.94 3.45
C VAL A 114 1.72 5.29 3.96
N ASN A 115 2.54 4.27 4.30
CA ASN A 115 3.90 4.48 4.77
C ASN A 115 4.81 5.11 3.71
N GLU A 116 4.68 4.73 2.43
CA GLU A 116 5.39 5.38 1.32
C GLU A 116 5.07 6.88 1.25
N ILE A 117 3.78 7.24 1.32
CA ILE A 117 3.33 8.63 1.25
C ILE A 117 3.77 9.39 2.52
N PHE A 118 3.61 8.79 3.69
CA PHE A 118 4.04 9.36 4.96
C PHE A 118 5.55 9.67 4.96
N ALA A 119 6.38 8.72 4.52
CA ALA A 119 7.82 8.89 4.45
C ALA A 119 8.22 10.03 3.50
N TYR A 120 7.52 10.17 2.36
CA TYR A 120 7.72 11.29 1.45
C TYR A 120 7.51 12.66 2.13
N TYR A 121 6.41 12.84 2.86
CA TYR A 121 6.14 14.11 3.55
C TYR A 121 7.08 14.34 4.74
N GLN A 122 7.52 13.28 5.42
CA GLN A 122 8.49 13.41 6.49
C GLN A 122 9.85 13.90 5.96
N GLN A 123 10.37 13.30 4.88
CA GLN A 123 11.60 13.75 4.24
C GLN A 123 11.50 15.21 3.79
N ARG A 124 10.38 15.59 3.15
CA ARG A 124 10.15 16.97 2.73
C ARG A 124 10.19 17.96 3.90
N ALA A 125 9.59 17.63 5.04
CA ALA A 125 9.61 18.46 6.23
C ALA A 125 11.02 18.61 6.81
N GLU A 126 11.79 17.51 6.87
CA GLU A 126 13.18 17.50 7.34
C GLU A 126 14.08 18.36 6.45
N HIS A 127 13.96 18.26 5.12
CA HIS A 127 14.67 19.12 4.18
C HIS A 127 14.31 20.60 4.34
N ALA A 128 13.03 20.92 4.53
CA ALA A 128 12.58 22.30 4.76
C ALA A 128 13.16 22.87 6.07
N GLN A 129 13.24 22.06 7.14
CA GLN A 129 13.83 22.47 8.41
C GLN A 129 15.35 22.65 8.31
N PHE A 130 16.05 21.73 7.65
CA PHE A 130 17.49 21.83 7.41
C PHE A 130 17.87 23.08 6.59
N ARG A 131 17.04 23.46 5.61
CA ARG A 131 17.25 24.69 4.82
C ARG A 131 16.98 25.95 5.64
N LYS A 132 15.97 25.94 6.52
CA LYS A 132 15.71 27.06 7.45
C LYS A 132 16.85 27.25 8.45
N SER A 133 17.45 26.16 8.96
CA SER A 133 18.61 26.26 9.84
C SER A 133 19.86 26.75 9.10
N GLN A 134 20.12 26.27 7.88
CA GLN A 134 21.20 26.80 7.03
C GLN A 134 21.00 28.28 6.68
N LYS A 135 19.78 28.72 6.34
CA LYS A 135 19.50 30.13 6.04
C LYS A 135 19.72 31.03 7.26
N LYS A 136 19.34 30.59 8.46
CA LYS A 136 19.65 31.30 9.71
C LYS A 136 21.15 31.40 9.99
N VAL A 137 21.91 30.34 9.68
CA VAL A 137 23.38 30.35 9.84
C VAL A 137 24.01 31.30 8.82
N ASN A 138 23.58 31.27 7.56
CA ASN A 138 24.05 32.19 6.53
C ASN A 138 23.66 33.64 6.79
N GLU A 139 22.43 33.93 7.27
CA GLU A 139 21.99 35.28 7.68
C GLU A 139 22.82 35.81 8.86
N LEU A 140 23.17 34.95 9.82
CA LEU A 140 24.05 35.32 10.91
C LEU A 140 25.48 35.59 10.40
N GLU A 141 26.00 34.75 9.50
CA GLU A 141 27.29 34.98 8.85
C GLU A 141 27.31 36.23 7.97
N THR A 142 26.23 36.56 7.26
CA THR A 142 26.12 37.82 6.49
C THR A 142 25.98 39.04 7.41
N PHE A 143 25.31 38.92 8.55
CA PHE A 143 25.28 39.99 9.57
C PHE A 143 26.67 40.29 10.14
N PHE A 144 27.56 39.30 10.20
CA PHE A 144 28.97 39.49 10.54
C PHE A 144 29.85 39.96 9.36
N LYS A 145 29.32 40.02 8.12
CA LYS A 145 30.16 40.15 6.91
C LYS A 145 29.72 41.18 5.87
N SER A 146 28.57 41.84 5.97
CA SER A 146 28.16 42.83 4.96
C SER A 146 28.36 44.29 5.41
N GLU A 147 29.52 44.84 5.01
CA GLU A 147 29.65 46.26 4.67
C GLU A 147 29.75 46.36 3.13
N ASN A 148 28.69 45.95 2.41
CA ASN A 148 28.37 46.44 1.05
C ASN A 148 27.02 45.88 0.53
N PRO A 149 26.15 46.69 -0.10
CA PRO A 149 24.80 46.28 -0.49
C PRO A 149 24.68 46.07 -2.01
N SER A 150 24.91 44.85 -2.51
CA SER A 150 24.70 44.56 -3.95
C SER A 150 24.02 43.23 -4.29
N ASP A 151 23.50 42.47 -3.31
CA ASP A 151 23.00 41.11 -3.56
C ASP A 151 21.46 40.98 -3.50
N LEU A 152 20.72 41.99 -3.98
CA LEU A 152 19.25 41.91 -4.09
C LEU A 152 18.77 41.29 -5.42
N ALA A 153 19.67 40.87 -6.32
CA ALA A 153 19.32 40.28 -7.62
C ALA A 153 19.08 38.75 -7.58
N ASP A 154 19.47 38.05 -6.51
CA ASP A 154 19.42 36.57 -6.43
C ASP A 154 18.05 36.01 -6.03
N ALA A 155 17.07 36.87 -5.68
CA ALA A 155 15.74 36.42 -5.23
C ALA A 155 14.84 35.96 -6.40
N GLU A 156 14.96 36.55 -7.59
CA GLU A 156 14.12 36.19 -8.76
C GLU A 156 14.61 34.93 -9.47
N VAL A 157 15.92 34.67 -9.50
CA VAL A 157 16.52 33.43 -10.07
C VAL A 157 16.16 32.18 -9.24
N PHE A 158 15.75 32.37 -7.98
CA PHE A 158 15.53 31.29 -7.01
C PHE A 158 14.10 30.69 -7.05
N GLU A 159 13.06 31.47 -7.38
CA GLU A 159 11.72 30.91 -7.59
C GLU A 159 11.65 30.01 -8.84
N GLU A 160 12.48 30.28 -9.85
CA GLU A 160 12.58 29.48 -11.08
C GLU A 160 13.26 28.12 -10.79
N TRP A 161 14.25 28.09 -9.90
CA TRP A 161 14.97 26.87 -9.49
C TRP A 161 14.15 25.92 -8.59
N GLU A 162 13.29 26.46 -7.70
CA GLU A 162 12.30 25.65 -6.93
C GLU A 162 11.18 25.09 -7.81
N SER A 163 10.81 25.76 -8.91
CA SER A 163 9.88 25.18 -9.89
C SER A 163 10.54 24.02 -10.65
N ASP A 164 11.74 24.22 -11.16
CA ASP A 164 12.36 23.29 -12.10
C ASP A 164 12.82 21.99 -11.45
N HIS A 165 13.37 22.04 -10.23
CA HIS A 165 13.85 20.82 -9.56
C HIS A 165 12.70 19.92 -9.06
N PHE A 166 11.57 20.52 -8.66
CA PHE A 166 10.37 19.78 -8.28
C PHE A 166 9.65 19.21 -9.50
N GLN A 167 9.63 19.94 -10.61
CA GLN A 167 9.19 19.39 -11.89
C GLN A 167 10.08 18.23 -12.34
N GLN A 168 11.40 18.34 -12.22
CA GLN A 168 12.34 17.27 -12.57
C GLN A 168 12.17 16.00 -11.72
N ALA A 169 12.02 16.12 -10.40
CA ALA A 169 11.78 14.94 -9.55
C ALA A 169 10.43 14.26 -9.85
N ARG A 170 9.41 15.05 -10.19
CA ARG A 170 8.08 14.56 -10.59
C ARG A 170 8.11 13.93 -11.98
N GLU A 171 8.87 14.49 -12.91
CA GLU A 171 9.13 13.93 -14.24
C GLU A 171 9.91 12.62 -14.14
N GLN A 172 10.93 12.54 -13.30
CA GLN A 172 11.69 11.30 -13.09
C GLN A 172 10.81 10.19 -12.49
N ALA A 173 9.95 10.52 -11.51
CA ALA A 173 8.99 9.56 -10.96
C ALA A 173 7.94 9.12 -11.99
N ARG A 174 7.49 10.06 -12.85
CA ARG A 174 6.56 9.78 -13.96
C ARG A 174 7.20 8.89 -15.02
N LEU A 175 8.43 9.18 -15.43
CA LEU A 175 9.19 8.40 -16.40
C LEU A 175 9.43 6.98 -15.89
N LYS A 176 9.84 6.83 -14.63
CA LYS A 176 10.09 5.52 -14.02
C LYS A 176 8.84 4.64 -13.99
N ARG A 177 7.68 5.23 -13.65
CA ARG A 177 6.40 4.49 -13.70
C ARG A 177 5.88 4.26 -15.11
N GLN A 178 6.15 5.14 -16.06
CA GLN A 178 5.81 4.93 -17.47
C GLN A 178 6.63 3.79 -18.07
N GLN A 179 7.91 3.68 -17.70
CA GLN A 179 8.76 2.55 -18.02
C GLN A 179 8.22 1.26 -17.41
N GLU A 180 7.90 1.23 -16.11
CA GLU A 180 7.29 0.06 -15.46
C GLU A 180 5.97 -0.38 -16.14
N LYS A 181 5.13 0.58 -16.57
CA LYS A 181 3.88 0.30 -17.30
C LYS A 181 4.14 -0.25 -18.71
N GLN A 182 5.14 0.27 -19.41
CA GLN A 182 5.55 -0.22 -20.73
C GLN A 182 6.17 -1.62 -20.62
N GLU A 183 7.00 -1.87 -19.62
CA GLU A 183 7.58 -3.18 -19.33
C GLU A 183 6.50 -4.20 -18.97
N GLN A 184 5.52 -3.84 -18.14
CA GLN A 184 4.38 -4.71 -17.85
C GLN A 184 3.52 -4.99 -19.08
N ALA A 185 3.26 -3.97 -19.92
CA ALA A 185 2.53 -4.15 -21.17
C ALA A 185 3.29 -5.01 -22.18
N ALA A 186 4.62 -4.84 -22.27
CA ALA A 186 5.49 -5.65 -23.10
C ALA A 186 5.56 -7.10 -22.59
N ALA A 187 5.69 -7.32 -21.28
CA ALA A 187 5.67 -8.64 -20.66
C ALA A 187 4.31 -9.34 -20.88
N MET A 188 3.19 -8.62 -20.77
CA MET A 188 1.86 -9.15 -21.09
C MET A 188 1.71 -9.45 -22.59
N ALA A 189 2.26 -8.62 -23.47
CA ALA A 189 2.28 -8.85 -24.92
C ALA A 189 3.12 -10.09 -25.28
N GLU A 190 4.30 -10.25 -24.68
CA GLU A 190 5.16 -11.43 -24.85
C GLU A 190 4.49 -12.70 -24.34
N GLN A 191 3.85 -12.65 -23.17
CA GLN A 191 3.05 -13.76 -22.64
C GLN A 191 1.87 -14.11 -23.57
N SER A 192 1.22 -13.10 -24.18
CA SER A 192 0.14 -13.30 -25.14
C SER A 192 0.63 -13.96 -26.44
N LEU A 193 1.78 -13.53 -26.98
CA LEU A 193 2.41 -14.10 -28.18
C LEU A 193 2.83 -15.56 -27.95
N LYS A 194 3.47 -15.84 -26.82
CA LYS A 194 3.83 -17.22 -26.42
C LYS A 194 2.60 -18.11 -26.31
N THR A 195 1.49 -17.60 -25.78
CA THR A 195 0.23 -18.36 -25.66
C THR A 195 -0.40 -18.64 -27.03
N VAL A 196 -0.39 -17.67 -27.95
CA VAL A 196 -0.90 -17.85 -29.32
C VAL A 196 -0.04 -18.86 -30.08
N TYR A 197 1.28 -18.76 -30.00
CA TYR A 197 2.22 -19.72 -30.58
C TYR A 197 1.97 -21.14 -30.09
N LEU A 198 1.87 -21.35 -28.77
CA LEU A 198 1.62 -22.68 -28.18
C LEU A 198 0.27 -23.26 -28.64
N LYS A 199 -0.77 -22.44 -28.83
CA LYS A 199 -2.06 -22.89 -29.37
C LYS A 199 -1.95 -23.29 -30.85
N ILE A 200 -1.24 -22.51 -31.66
CA ILE A 200 -1.01 -22.81 -33.08
C ILE A 200 -0.19 -24.10 -33.22
N ALA A 201 0.90 -24.23 -32.46
CA ALA A 201 1.74 -25.44 -32.44
C ALA A 201 0.95 -26.68 -32.01
N ALA A 202 0.06 -26.57 -31.02
CA ALA A 202 -0.78 -27.67 -30.57
C ALA A 202 -1.83 -28.14 -31.61
N ILE A 203 -2.30 -27.24 -32.47
CA ILE A 203 -3.27 -27.54 -33.56
C ILE A 203 -2.56 -28.15 -34.77
N ILE A 204 -1.35 -27.69 -35.07
CA ILE A 204 -0.61 -28.02 -36.30
C ILE A 204 0.45 -29.13 -36.05
N HIS A 205 0.58 -29.65 -34.82
CA HIS A 205 1.59 -30.66 -34.49
C HIS A 205 1.51 -31.91 -35.40
N PRO A 206 2.61 -32.31 -36.07
CA PRO A 206 2.62 -33.39 -37.06
C PRO A 206 2.33 -34.78 -36.46
N ASP A 207 2.63 -34.97 -35.18
CA ASP A 207 2.44 -36.25 -34.46
C ASP A 207 0.95 -36.61 -34.22
N ARG A 208 0.04 -35.67 -34.47
CA ARG A 208 -1.42 -35.87 -34.32
C ARG A 208 -2.12 -36.26 -35.62
N GLU A 209 -1.42 -36.34 -36.75
CA GLU A 209 -2.00 -36.62 -38.06
C GLU A 209 -1.62 -38.03 -38.53
N VAL A 210 -2.58 -38.82 -38.99
CA VAL A 210 -2.34 -40.23 -39.42
C VAL A 210 -1.95 -40.32 -40.91
N ASN A 211 -2.20 -39.27 -41.70
CA ASN A 211 -1.94 -39.23 -43.14
C ASN A 211 -0.58 -38.58 -43.47
N ASP A 212 0.31 -39.32 -44.13
CA ASP A 212 1.69 -38.88 -44.39
C ASP A 212 1.81 -37.63 -45.28
N VAL A 213 0.90 -37.43 -46.24
CA VAL A 213 0.88 -36.21 -47.09
C VAL A 213 0.49 -34.98 -46.27
N LYS A 214 -0.43 -35.14 -45.31
CA LYS A 214 -0.86 -34.05 -44.42
C LYS A 214 0.17 -33.75 -43.32
N LYS A 215 0.96 -34.75 -42.89
CA LYS A 215 2.09 -34.55 -41.98
C LYS A 215 3.11 -33.59 -42.57
N ILE A 216 3.50 -33.77 -43.84
CA ILE A 216 4.48 -32.90 -44.52
C ILE A 216 4.01 -31.44 -44.52
N LYS A 217 2.74 -31.21 -44.92
CA LYS A 217 2.14 -29.86 -44.93
C LYS A 217 2.07 -29.24 -43.53
N LYS A 218 1.78 -30.03 -42.49
CA LYS A 218 1.75 -29.57 -41.11
C LYS A 218 3.15 -29.24 -40.58
N THR A 219 4.17 -30.00 -40.97
CA THR A 219 5.57 -29.70 -40.64
C THR A 219 6.03 -28.38 -41.26
N GLU A 220 5.71 -28.12 -42.54
CA GLU A 220 6.00 -26.84 -43.19
C GLU A 220 5.30 -25.66 -42.51
N LEU A 221 4.03 -25.83 -42.12
CA LEU A 221 3.27 -24.81 -41.39
C LEU A 221 3.80 -24.55 -39.98
N LEU A 222 4.26 -25.60 -39.28
CA LEU A 222 4.90 -25.46 -37.97
C LEU A 222 6.24 -24.73 -38.09
N GLN A 223 7.03 -25.05 -39.11
CA GLN A 223 8.29 -24.34 -39.38
C GLN A 223 8.06 -22.85 -39.62
N ARG A 224 7.07 -22.50 -40.44
CA ARG A 224 6.68 -21.10 -40.68
C ARG A 224 6.17 -20.40 -39.42
N ALA A 225 5.45 -21.11 -38.54
CA ALA A 225 5.00 -20.57 -37.27
C ALA A 225 6.17 -20.33 -36.28
N ASN A 226 7.20 -21.18 -36.32
CA ASN A 226 8.41 -21.01 -35.52
C ASN A 226 9.23 -19.79 -36.00
N GLU A 227 9.36 -19.62 -37.31
CA GLU A 227 10.00 -18.45 -37.92
C GLU A 227 9.27 -17.16 -37.55
N ALA A 228 7.93 -17.13 -37.69
CA ALA A 228 7.12 -15.98 -37.32
C ALA A 228 7.15 -15.66 -35.80
N TYR A 229 7.27 -16.67 -34.93
CA TYR A 229 7.47 -16.44 -33.49
C TYR A 229 8.87 -15.90 -33.17
N ALA A 230 9.91 -16.37 -33.86
CA ALA A 230 11.27 -15.86 -33.72
C ALA A 230 11.40 -14.40 -34.16
N GLU A 231 10.63 -13.98 -35.18
CA GLU A 231 10.54 -12.60 -35.66
C GLU A 231 9.57 -11.72 -34.85
N GLN A 232 8.91 -12.28 -33.81
CA GLN A 232 7.81 -11.64 -33.05
C GLN A 232 6.62 -11.18 -33.92
N ASP A 233 6.53 -11.65 -35.17
CA ASP A 233 5.52 -11.29 -36.18
C ASP A 233 4.45 -12.37 -36.33
N LEU A 234 3.81 -12.74 -35.21
CA LEU A 234 2.67 -13.67 -35.23
C LEU A 234 1.34 -12.97 -35.60
N ARG A 235 1.35 -11.64 -35.77
CA ARG A 235 0.20 -10.82 -36.14
C ARG A 235 0.19 -10.60 -37.65
N GLY A 236 0.01 -11.67 -38.41
CA GLY A 236 0.12 -11.63 -39.88
C GLY A 236 -0.45 -10.36 -40.52
N GLY A 237 0.44 -9.59 -41.16
CA GLY A 237 0.16 -8.70 -42.28
C GLY A 237 -0.87 -7.58 -42.05
N SER A 238 -0.39 -6.41 -41.66
CA SER A 238 -0.96 -5.14 -42.14
C SER A 238 0.15 -4.19 -42.56
N GLY A 239 0.51 -4.30 -43.84
CA GLY A 239 1.01 -3.21 -44.67
C GLY A 239 2.33 -2.55 -44.26
N ASN A 240 3.45 -3.10 -44.72
CA ASN A 240 4.57 -2.26 -45.12
C ASN A 240 4.98 -2.61 -46.55
N LEU A 241 4.24 -2.05 -47.51
CA LEU A 241 4.50 -2.14 -48.96
C LEU A 241 5.41 -1.01 -49.45
N ASN A 242 6.29 -0.45 -48.62
CA ASN A 242 7.21 0.59 -49.04
C ASN A 242 8.66 0.16 -48.84
N ASN A 243 9.19 -0.64 -49.77
CA ASN A 243 10.46 -0.31 -50.42
C ASN A 243 10.77 -1.27 -51.56
N THR A 244 10.59 -0.83 -52.80
CA THR A 244 11.35 -1.34 -53.96
C THR A 244 11.12 -0.42 -55.17
N TYR A 245 11.92 0.64 -55.25
CA TYR A 245 12.40 1.19 -56.53
C TYR A 245 13.74 1.89 -56.30
N LYS A 246 14.83 1.12 -56.38
CA LYS A 246 16.02 1.41 -57.19
C LYS A 246 16.95 0.21 -57.18
#